data_AF-K1TGV5-F1
#
_entry.id   AF-K1TGV5-F1
#
_cell.length_a   1.000
_cell.length_b   1.000
_cell.length_c   1.000
_cell.angle_alpha   90.00
_cell.angle_beta   90.00
_cell.angle_gamma   90.00
#
_symmetry.space_group_name_H-M   'P 1'
#
loop_
_entity.id
_entity.type
_entity.pdbx_description
1 polymer ?
#
loop_
_entity_poly.entity_id
_entity_poly.type
_entity_poly.pdbx_seq_one_letter_code
_entity_poly.pdbx_strand_id
1 'polypeptide(L)'
;MTLLILDFSHFYVAAFQLPKDFNEFSKLKDIIKDQQIESHCFRYNNMVLTAYFCDQNSYIGPIVEDCKEIEYLFQEQYGKQLDIGISAHHSTAKHFSKAASEAITALSLNFYSASHIIAFSRDYIANRNIFPVDISVRLHEYETAILQLNFKAAKDVVSTLFSNLQSNFTD
;
A
#
# COMPACT_ATOMS: atom_id res chain seq x y z
N MET A 1 -27.57 10.95 14.46
CA MET A 1 -26.78 10.59 13.26
C MET A 1 -25.44 11.29 13.42
N THR A 2 -24.51 10.65 14.12
CA THR A 2 -23.24 11.26 14.51
C THR A 2 -22.25 11.05 13.37
N LEU A 3 -21.74 12.13 12.77
CA LEU A 3 -20.56 12.05 11.92
C LEU A 3 -19.42 11.50 12.78
N LEU A 4 -18.92 10.30 12.45
CA LEU A 4 -17.60 9.85 12.91
C LEU A 4 -16.56 10.80 12.30
N ILE A 5 -16.16 11.79 13.08
CA ILE A 5 -14.94 12.57 12.79
C ILE A 5 -13.81 11.60 13.10
N LEU A 6 -13.26 10.98 12.05
CA LEU A 6 -12.04 10.18 12.19
C LEU A 6 -10.93 11.10 12.66
N ASP A 7 -10.47 10.88 13.89
CA ASP A 7 -9.32 11.57 14.41
C ASP A 7 -8.05 10.95 13.81
N PHE A 8 -7.62 11.47 12.66
CA PHE A 8 -6.34 11.15 12.03
C PHE A 8 -5.16 11.81 12.77
N SER A 9 -5.17 11.76 14.10
CA SER A 9 -4.14 12.36 14.94
C SER A 9 -2.87 11.52 14.93
N HIS A 10 -2.96 10.19 14.80
CA HIS A 10 -1.81 9.27 14.71
C HIS A 10 -2.18 8.00 13.94
N PHE A 11 -1.38 7.64 12.92
CA PHE A 11 -1.68 6.47 12.09
C PHE A 11 -0.48 5.93 11.29
N TYR A 12 -0.67 4.70 10.81
CA TYR A 12 0.10 4.05 9.76
C TYR A 12 -0.80 3.72 8.57
N VAL A 13 -0.23 3.49 7.39
CA VAL A 13 -0.94 2.94 6.23
C VAL A 13 -0.24 1.66 5.80
N ALA A 14 -1.00 0.59 5.59
CA ALA A 14 -0.51 -0.63 4.95
C ALA A 14 -1.08 -0.76 3.53
N ALA A 15 -0.23 -1.14 2.59
CA ALA A 15 -0.54 -1.44 1.21
C ALA A 15 -0.47 -2.95 1.00
N PHE A 16 -1.62 -3.59 0.79
CA PHE A 16 -1.75 -5.02 0.53
C PHE A 16 -1.87 -5.26 -0.97
N GLN A 17 -0.94 -6.02 -1.53
CA GLN A 17 -0.92 -6.39 -2.93
C GLN A 17 -1.54 -7.79 -3.10
N LEU A 18 -2.70 -7.85 -3.76
CA LEU A 18 -3.30 -9.12 -4.13
C LEU A 18 -2.49 -9.82 -5.23
N PRO A 19 -2.43 -11.16 -5.21
CA PRO A 19 -1.90 -11.95 -6.31
C PRO A 19 -2.58 -11.59 -7.63
N LYS A 20 -1.82 -11.63 -8.73
CA LYS A 20 -2.33 -11.26 -10.06
C LYS A 20 -3.51 -12.10 -10.55
N ASP A 21 -3.62 -13.33 -10.08
CA ASP A 21 -4.71 -14.25 -10.41
C ASP A 21 -5.85 -14.23 -9.39
N PHE A 22 -5.80 -13.33 -8.40
CA PHE A 22 -6.81 -13.20 -7.35
C PHE A 22 -7.57 -11.87 -7.47
N ASN A 23 -8.80 -11.94 -7.95
CA ASN A 23 -9.63 -10.75 -8.23
C ASN A 23 -10.69 -10.46 -7.15
N GLU A 24 -10.76 -11.29 -6.10
CA GLU A 24 -11.82 -11.22 -5.09
C GLU A 24 -11.45 -10.29 -3.92
N PHE A 25 -11.36 -8.99 -4.21
CA PHE A 25 -11.04 -7.94 -3.23
C PHE A 25 -11.91 -7.97 -1.98
N SER A 26 -13.19 -8.35 -2.10
CA SER A 26 -14.11 -8.43 -0.96
C SER A 26 -13.59 -9.38 0.12
N LYS A 27 -12.95 -10.49 -0.26
CA LYS A 27 -12.43 -11.49 0.68
C LYS A 27 -11.32 -10.94 1.56
N LEU A 28 -10.38 -10.20 0.98
CA LEU A 28 -9.33 -9.52 1.76
C LEU A 28 -9.93 -8.44 2.67
N LYS A 29 -10.91 -7.68 2.15
CA LYS A 29 -11.61 -6.67 2.95
C LYS A 29 -12.37 -7.28 4.13
N ASP A 30 -12.94 -8.47 3.97
CA ASP A 30 -13.66 -9.18 5.02
C ASP A 30 -12.68 -9.63 6.12
N ILE A 31 -11.52 -10.19 5.76
CA ILE A 31 -10.44 -10.50 6.73
C ILE A 31 -9.99 -9.26 7.50
N ILE A 32 -9.73 -8.14 6.82
CA ILE A 32 -9.29 -6.88 7.46
C ILE A 32 -10.36 -6.34 8.43
N LYS A 33 -11.64 -6.48 8.08
CA LYS A 33 -12.75 -6.02 8.93
C LYS A 33 -12.99 -6.92 10.14
N ASP A 34 -12.85 -8.23 9.97
CA ASP A 34 -13.05 -9.20 11.04
C ASP A 34 -12.01 -9.04 12.16
N GLN A 35 -10.85 -8.46 11.84
CA GLN A 35 -9.84 -8.02 12.80
C GLN A 35 -10.25 -6.76 13.62
N GLN A 36 -11.48 -6.24 13.44
CA GLN A 36 -12.05 -5.10 14.17
C GLN A 36 -11.21 -3.81 14.12
N ILE A 37 -10.37 -3.67 13.10
CA ILE A 37 -9.52 -2.50 12.93
C ILE A 37 -10.39 -1.37 12.39
N GLU A 38 -10.57 -0.29 13.15
CA GLU A 38 -11.15 0.96 12.62
C GLU A 38 -10.28 1.40 11.45
N SER A 39 -10.72 1.10 10.23
CA SER A 39 -9.88 1.26 9.05
C SER A 39 -10.67 1.68 7.83
N HIS A 40 -10.04 2.55 7.04
CA HIS A 40 -10.53 2.95 5.73
C HIS A 40 -9.74 2.24 4.65
N CYS A 41 -10.41 1.34 3.92
CA CYS A 41 -9.84 0.61 2.80
C CYS A 41 -10.04 1.38 1.49
N PHE A 42 -8.95 1.70 0.79
CA PHE A 42 -8.96 2.29 -0.55
C PHE A 42 -8.42 1.27 -1.56
N ARG A 43 -9.08 1.13 -2.72
CA ARG A 43 -8.65 0.19 -3.75
C ARG A 43 -7.91 0.92 -4.88
N TYR A 44 -6.73 0.41 -5.24
CA TYR A 44 -5.97 0.81 -6.42
C TYR A 44 -5.63 -0.46 -7.21
N ASN A 45 -6.39 -0.75 -8.28
CA ASN A 45 -6.23 -1.96 -9.08
C ASN A 45 -6.29 -3.26 -8.25
N ASN A 46 -5.17 -3.97 -8.12
CA ASN A 46 -5.01 -5.18 -7.30
C ASN A 46 -4.41 -4.89 -5.92
N MET A 47 -4.33 -3.62 -5.51
CA MET A 47 -3.82 -3.18 -4.22
C MET A 47 -4.93 -2.61 -3.33
N VAL A 48 -4.80 -2.82 -2.03
CA VAL A 48 -5.67 -2.29 -0.98
C VAL A 48 -4.83 -1.45 -0.02
N LEU A 49 -5.21 -0.21 0.22
CA LEU A 49 -4.60 0.62 1.25
C LEU A 49 -5.51 0.65 2.48
N THR A 50 -4.95 0.38 3.66
CA THR A 50 -5.67 0.37 4.93
C THR A 50 -4.97 1.31 5.90
N ALA A 51 -5.72 2.28 6.45
CA ALA A 51 -5.23 3.12 7.54
C ALA A 51 -5.43 2.43 8.88
N TYR A 52 -4.39 2.44 9.73
CA TYR A 52 -4.41 1.94 11.09
C TYR A 52 -4.21 3.11 12.05
N PHE A 53 -5.25 3.46 12.80
CA PHE A 53 -5.18 4.51 13.80
C PHE A 53 -4.53 3.99 15.08
N CYS A 54 -3.70 4.81 15.70
CA CYS A 54 -2.95 4.43 16.89
C CYS A 54 -2.76 5.62 17.82
N ASP A 55 -2.19 5.39 19.01
CA ASP A 55 -1.83 6.47 19.91
C ASP A 55 -0.47 7.08 19.52
N GLN A 56 -0.15 8.27 20.05
CA GLN A 56 1.08 9.00 19.76
C GLN A 56 2.38 8.21 20.00
N ASN A 57 2.36 7.31 20.99
CA ASN A 57 3.52 6.52 21.39
C ASN A 57 3.51 5.10 20.83
N SER A 58 2.58 4.80 19.93
CA SER A 58 2.51 3.49 19.29
C SER A 58 3.72 3.29 18.38
N TYR A 59 4.48 2.23 18.67
CA TYR A 59 5.50 1.74 17.77
C TYR A 59 4.86 0.80 16.74
N ILE A 60 5.55 0.55 15.63
CA ILE A 60 5.00 -0.17 14.48
C ILE A 60 4.67 -1.66 14.74
N GLY A 61 5.12 -2.22 15.87
CA GLY A 61 5.05 -3.65 16.16
C GLY A 61 3.64 -4.25 16.05
N PRO A 62 2.62 -3.70 16.72
CA PRO A 62 1.24 -4.19 16.59
C PRO A 62 0.75 -4.21 15.15
N ILE A 63 1.04 -3.16 14.36
CA ILE A 63 0.62 -3.09 12.95
C ILE A 63 1.30 -4.18 12.11
N VAL A 64 2.56 -4.50 12.41
CA VAL A 64 3.27 -5.62 11.76
C VAL A 64 2.64 -6.96 12.13
N GLU A 65 2.27 -7.17 13.39
CA GLU A 65 1.59 -8.40 13.82
C GLU A 65 0.20 -8.54 13.19
N ASP A 66 -0.59 -7.46 13.13
CA ASP A 66 -1.88 -7.45 12.43
C ASP A 66 -1.72 -7.83 10.95
N CYS A 67 -0.70 -7.27 10.28
CA CYS A 67 -0.40 -7.60 8.88
C CYS A 67 0.02 -9.07 8.70
N LYS A 68 0.78 -9.64 9.64
CA LYS A 68 1.14 -11.07 9.64
C LYS A 68 -0.08 -11.95 9.84
N GLU A 69 -0.99 -11.58 10.73
CA GLU A 69 -2.22 -12.32 10.96
C GLU A 69 -3.12 -12.29 9.72
N ILE A 70 -3.28 -11.12 9.09
CA ILE A 70 -4.02 -10.99 7.83
C ILE A 70 -3.39 -11.84 6.72
N GLU A 71 -2.05 -11.82 6.58
CA GLU A 71 -1.33 -12.63 5.59
C GLU A 71 -1.52 -14.12 5.85
N TYR A 72 -1.37 -14.55 7.10
CA TYR A 72 -1.58 -15.94 7.52
C TYR A 72 -3.00 -16.42 7.22
N LEU A 73 -4.03 -15.65 7.61
CA LEU A 73 -5.43 -15.99 7.37
C LEU A 73 -5.75 -16.05 5.87
N PHE A 74 -5.20 -15.11 5.09
CA PHE A 74 -5.37 -15.12 3.64
C PHE A 74 -4.70 -16.35 3.01
N GLN A 75 -3.50 -16.71 3.46
CA GLN A 75 -2.79 -17.90 2.99
C GLN A 75 -3.51 -19.19 3.39
N GLU A 76 -3.99 -19.30 4.62
CA GLU A 76 -4.73 -20.46 5.11
C GLU A 76 -6.03 -20.67 4.31
N GLN A 77 -6.78 -19.60 4.06
CA GLN A 77 -8.07 -19.67 3.38
C GLN A 77 -7.96 -19.86 1.86
N TYR A 78 -6.95 -19.25 1.23
CA TYR A 78 -6.88 -19.17 -0.23
C TYR A 78 -5.65 -19.83 -0.85
N GLY A 79 -4.70 -20.28 -0.05
CA GLY A 79 -3.44 -20.88 -0.54
C GLY A 79 -2.58 -19.88 -1.32
N LYS A 80 -2.72 -18.59 -1.02
CA LYS A 80 -2.08 -17.47 -1.72
C LYS A 80 -1.39 -16.55 -0.74
N GLN A 81 -0.26 -15.99 -1.15
CA GLN A 81 0.52 -15.05 -0.35
C GLN A 81 0.15 -13.61 -0.67
N LEU A 82 0.20 -12.74 0.34
CA LEU A 82 0.08 -11.29 0.17
C LEU A 82 1.45 -10.64 0.34
N ASP A 83 1.75 -9.71 -0.56
CA ASP A 83 2.84 -8.78 -0.34
C ASP A 83 2.28 -7.51 0.32
N ILE A 84 2.94 -7.04 1.38
CA ILE A 84 2.47 -5.95 2.23
C ILE A 84 3.60 -4.95 2.43
N GLY A 85 3.31 -3.67 2.19
CA GLY A 85 4.18 -2.55 2.55
C GLY A 85 3.54 -1.66 3.60
N ILE A 86 4.26 -1.24 4.63
CA ILE A 86 3.74 -0.42 5.74
C ILE A 86 4.46 0.93 5.73
N SER A 87 3.74 2.04 5.87
CA SER A 87 4.31 3.40 5.90
C SER A 87 5.11 3.68 7.17
N ALA A 88 5.77 4.85 7.24
CA ALA A 88 6.17 5.38 8.54
C ALA A 88 4.93 5.87 9.32
N HIS A 89 5.14 6.16 10.61
CA HIS A 89 4.16 6.82 11.45
C HIS A 89 3.91 8.27 10.99
N HIS A 90 2.63 8.68 10.93
CA HIS A 90 2.21 10.05 10.67
C HIS A 90 1.22 10.53 11.72
N SER A 91 1.27 11.82 12.03
CA SER A 91 0.46 12.42 13.09
C SER A 91 -0.53 13.49 12.60
N THR A 92 -0.91 13.44 11.32
CA THR A 92 -1.88 14.38 10.76
C THR A 92 -2.54 13.83 9.49
N ALA A 93 -3.85 14.00 9.40
CA ALA A 93 -4.68 13.63 8.24
C ALA A 93 -4.07 14.11 6.90
N LYS A 94 -3.45 15.29 6.89
CA LYS A 94 -2.82 15.89 5.70
C LYS A 94 -1.71 15.02 5.12
N HIS A 95 -1.11 14.15 5.92
CA HIS A 95 -0.06 13.24 5.48
C HIS A 95 -0.59 11.90 4.99
N PHE A 96 -1.90 11.67 4.92
CA PHE A 96 -2.44 10.39 4.45
C PHE A 96 -1.91 10.00 3.06
N SER A 97 -1.91 10.95 2.11
CA SER A 97 -1.36 10.75 0.76
C SER A 97 0.14 10.37 0.81
N LYS A 98 0.91 11.03 1.67
CA LYS A 98 2.32 10.70 1.87
C LYS A 98 2.50 9.29 2.46
N ALA A 99 1.74 8.95 3.49
CA ALA A 99 1.77 7.64 4.14
C ALA A 99 1.42 6.52 3.16
N ALA A 100 0.39 6.71 2.33
CA ALA A 100 0.03 5.81 1.25
C ALA A 100 1.19 5.61 0.26
N SER A 101 1.84 6.69 -0.19
CA SER A 101 3.01 6.59 -1.06
C SER A 101 4.18 5.86 -0.41
N GLU A 102 4.43 6.08 0.88
CA GLU A 102 5.47 5.37 1.64
C GLU A 102 5.16 3.86 1.73
N ALA A 103 3.91 3.49 2.00
CA ALA A 103 3.48 2.09 2.03
C ALA A 103 3.66 1.40 0.68
N ILE A 104 3.29 2.06 -0.42
CA ILE A 104 3.50 1.55 -1.79
C ILE A 104 4.99 1.42 -2.11
N THR A 105 5.80 2.40 -1.68
CA THR A 105 7.26 2.34 -1.85
C THR A 105 7.87 1.18 -1.08
N ALA A 106 7.42 0.93 0.16
CA ALA A 106 7.83 -0.22 0.96
C ALA A 106 7.41 -1.53 0.31
N LEU A 107 6.21 -1.60 -0.25
CA LEU A 107 5.70 -2.76 -0.97
C LEU A 107 6.60 -3.12 -2.17
N SER A 108 7.08 -2.15 -2.95
CA SER A 108 8.06 -2.39 -4.02
C SER A 108 9.35 -3.04 -3.53
N LEU A 109 9.73 -2.85 -2.26
CA LEU A 109 10.93 -3.46 -1.71
C LEU A 109 10.78 -4.96 -1.45
N ASN A 110 9.54 -5.50 -1.41
CA ASN A 110 9.31 -6.93 -1.16
C ASN A 110 10.01 -7.78 -2.21
N PHE A 111 10.06 -7.33 -3.46
CA PHE A 111 10.78 -8.04 -4.51
C PHE A 111 12.28 -8.20 -4.24
N TYR A 112 12.90 -7.22 -3.56
CA TYR A 112 14.32 -7.21 -3.26
C TYR A 112 14.65 -7.88 -1.91
N SER A 113 13.64 -8.44 -1.24
CA SER A 113 13.76 -9.02 0.09
C SER A 113 13.18 -10.43 0.14
N ALA A 114 13.55 -11.20 1.17
CA ALA A 114 12.91 -12.49 1.46
C ALA A 114 11.63 -12.33 2.32
N SER A 115 11.29 -11.11 2.71
CA SER A 115 10.09 -10.77 3.48
C SER A 115 8.96 -10.36 2.54
N HIS A 116 7.75 -10.77 2.89
CA HIS A 116 6.51 -10.34 2.24
C HIS A 116 5.86 -9.16 2.97
N ILE A 117 6.43 -8.76 4.10
CA ILE A 117 5.97 -7.63 4.89
C ILE A 117 7.17 -6.72 5.12
N ILE A 118 7.14 -5.52 4.55
CA ILE A 118 8.19 -4.51 4.75
C ILE A 118 7.60 -3.25 5.36
N ALA A 119 8.18 -2.84 6.47
CA ALA A 119 7.96 -1.52 7.04
C ALA A 119 8.90 -0.50 6.40
N PHE A 120 8.35 0.66 6.07
CA PHE A 120 9.10 1.78 5.54
C PHE A 120 10.07 2.34 6.59
N SER A 121 11.36 2.21 6.34
CA SER A 121 12.42 2.93 7.05
C SER A 121 12.88 4.15 6.26
N ARG A 122 13.23 5.22 6.99
CA ARG A 122 13.85 6.42 6.40
C ARG A 122 15.20 6.14 5.73
N ASP A 123 15.87 5.08 6.14
CA ASP A 123 17.14 4.66 5.56
C ASP A 123 16.98 4.18 4.10
N TYR A 124 15.78 3.70 3.71
CA TYR A 124 15.49 3.33 2.32
C TYR A 124 15.35 4.53 1.38
N ILE A 125 15.15 5.73 1.94
CA ILE A 125 14.84 6.96 1.20
C ILE A 125 16.04 7.89 1.08
N ALA A 126 17.21 7.54 1.62
CA ALA A 126 18.43 8.29 1.34
C ALA A 126 18.64 8.25 -0.19
N ASN A 127 18.19 9.32 -0.88
CA ASN A 127 18.18 9.54 -2.33
C ASN A 127 16.95 9.07 -3.14
N ARG A 128 15.79 8.74 -2.55
CA ARG A 128 14.56 8.45 -3.33
C ARG A 128 13.51 9.57 -3.19
N ASN A 129 12.87 9.93 -4.30
CA ASN A 129 11.73 10.85 -4.28
C ASN A 129 10.46 10.11 -3.83
N ILE A 130 9.73 10.66 -2.86
CA ILE A 130 8.38 10.18 -2.53
C ILE A 130 7.43 10.89 -3.49
N PHE A 131 6.80 10.11 -4.37
CA PHE A 131 5.84 10.63 -5.34
C PHE A 131 4.42 10.69 -4.77
N PRO A 132 3.50 11.46 -5.37
CA PRO A 132 2.06 11.36 -5.08
C PRO A 132 1.53 9.92 -5.26
N VAL A 133 0.45 9.57 -4.58
CA VAL A 133 -0.08 8.18 -4.53
C VAL A 133 -0.33 7.60 -5.92
N ASP A 134 -0.96 8.37 -6.82
CA ASP A 134 -1.26 7.94 -8.17
C ASP A 134 -0.01 7.63 -9.00
N ILE A 135 1.05 8.41 -8.80
CA ILE A 135 2.36 8.16 -9.42
C ILE A 135 3.03 6.95 -8.76
N SER A 136 2.99 6.83 -7.43
CA SER A 136 3.55 5.68 -6.70
C SER A 136 2.92 4.36 -7.13
N VAL A 137 1.58 4.31 -7.30
CA VAL A 137 0.87 3.13 -7.85
C VAL A 137 1.42 2.76 -9.22
N ARG A 138 1.52 3.73 -10.13
CA ARG A 138 1.99 3.48 -11.51
C ARG A 138 3.46 3.07 -11.56
N LEU A 139 4.30 3.65 -10.70
CA LEU A 139 5.71 3.25 -10.60
C LEU A 139 5.83 1.81 -10.08
N HIS A 140 5.05 1.43 -9.07
CA HIS A 140 4.99 0.05 -8.58
C HIS A 140 4.53 -0.94 -9.66
N GLU A 141 3.51 -0.58 -10.44
CA GLU A 141 3.04 -1.38 -11.58
C GLU A 141 4.10 -1.55 -12.67
N TYR A 142 4.80 -0.46 -13.00
CA TYR A 142 5.92 -0.47 -13.94
C TYR A 142 7.06 -1.36 -13.45
N GLU A 143 7.50 -1.18 -12.21
CA GLU A 143 8.55 -1.99 -11.58
C GLU A 143 8.17 -3.47 -11.63
N THR A 144 6.96 -3.82 -11.19
CA THR A 144 6.46 -5.20 -11.22
C THR A 144 6.43 -5.77 -12.65
N ALA A 145 6.00 -4.98 -13.64
CA ALA A 145 5.98 -5.42 -15.03
C ALA A 145 7.38 -5.67 -15.59
N ILE A 146 8.36 -4.80 -15.29
CA ILE A 146 9.76 -4.99 -15.67
C ILE A 146 10.35 -6.24 -15.01
N LEU A 147 10.13 -6.42 -13.71
CA LEU A 147 10.66 -7.55 -12.94
C LEU A 147 10.09 -8.89 -13.41
N GLN A 148 8.85 -8.90 -13.91
CA GLN A 148 8.22 -10.07 -14.51
C GLN A 148 8.49 -10.21 -16.02
N LEU A 149 9.38 -9.41 -16.59
CA LEU A 149 9.72 -9.40 -18.02
C LEU A 149 8.51 -9.15 -18.94
N ASN A 150 7.43 -8.53 -18.42
CA ASN A 150 6.25 -8.16 -19.17
C ASN A 150 6.43 -6.75 -19.76
N PHE A 151 7.28 -6.65 -20.78
CA PHE A 151 7.62 -5.36 -21.39
C PHE A 151 6.44 -4.65 -22.06
N LYS A 152 5.41 -5.40 -22.48
CA LYS A 152 4.17 -4.81 -23.00
C LYS A 152 3.44 -4.04 -21.91
N ALA A 153 3.20 -4.67 -20.76
CA ALA A 153 2.57 -3.99 -19.62
C ALA A 153 3.42 -2.82 -19.13
N ALA A 154 4.75 -2.97 -19.06
CA ALA A 154 5.65 -1.89 -18.68
C ALA A 154 5.52 -0.68 -19.64
N LYS A 155 5.47 -0.93 -20.95
CA LYS A 155 5.26 0.10 -21.98
C LYS A 155 3.90 0.79 -21.82
N ASP A 156 2.83 0.05 -21.56
CA ASP A 156 1.49 0.60 -21.40
C ASP A 156 1.42 1.55 -20.18
N VAL A 157 2.07 1.17 -19.08
CA VAL A 157 2.18 2.01 -17.87
C VAL A 157 2.96 3.29 -18.15
N VAL A 158 4.13 3.19 -18.80
CA VAL A 158 4.95 4.36 -19.17
C VAL A 158 4.19 5.29 -20.10
N SER A 159 3.51 4.74 -21.11
CA SER A 159 2.72 5.54 -22.05
C SER A 159 1.63 6.32 -21.33
N THR A 160 0.94 5.68 -20.38
CA THR A 160 -0.10 6.33 -19.58
C THR A 160 0.47 7.44 -18.68
N LEU A 161 1.64 7.21 -18.05
CA LEU A 161 2.34 8.22 -17.27
C LEU A 161 2.68 9.46 -18.12
N PHE A 162 3.26 9.25 -19.31
CA PHE A 162 3.61 10.34 -20.21
C PHE A 162 2.37 11.08 -20.74
N SER A 163 1.30 10.38 -21.10
CA SER A 163 0.05 11.02 -21.55
C SER A 163 -0.56 11.89 -20.45
N ASN A 164 -0.58 11.44 -19.19
CA ASN A 164 -1.09 12.22 -18.07
C ASN A 164 -0.21 13.45 -17.77
N LEU A 165 1.12 13.31 -17.90
CA LEU A 165 2.03 14.45 -17.77
C LEU A 165 1.78 15.47 -18.88
N GLN A 166 1.65 15.00 -20.12
CA GLN A 166 1.39 15.86 -21.27
C GLN A 166 0.08 16.64 -21.12
N SER A 167 -1.01 15.98 -20.69
CA SER A 167 -2.30 16.66 -20.47
C SER A 167 -2.18 17.79 -19.45
N ASN A 168 -1.40 17.60 -18.39
CA ASN A 168 -1.18 18.62 -17.35
C ASN A 168 -0.38 19.85 -17.82
N PHE A 169 0.24 19.80 -19.01
CA PHE A 169 0.93 20.94 -19.63
C PHE A 169 0.13 21.61 -20.76
N THR A 170 -0.98 21.00 -21.20
CA THR A 170 -1.83 21.51 -22.28
C THR A 170 -3.10 22.21 -21.79
N ASP A 171 -3.31 22.24 -20.48
CA ASP A 171 -4.30 23.08 -19.77
C ASP A 171 -3.61 24.33 -19.18
#